data_AF-A0A7C3Y8R6-F1
#
_entry.id   AF-A0A7C3Y8R6-F1
#
_cell.length_a   1.000
_cell.length_b   1.000
_cell.length_c   1.000
_cell.angle_alpha   90.00
_cell.angle_beta   90.00
_cell.angle_gamma   90.00
#
_symmetry.space_group_name_H-M   'P 1'
#
loop_
_entity.id
_entity.type
_entity.pdbx_description
1 polymer ?
#
loop_
_entity_poly.entity_id
_entity_poly.type
_entity_poly.pdbx_seq_one_letter_code
_entity_poly.pdbx_strand_id
1 'polypeptide(L)'
;MKLEPREIIDTCSQHYFNWKQEALASKDPEKAKKYMEKAFFWLELQNNLLMLWTIEKTMGHDPLVKEKIELAQININKKIIDYASNILEDISKEQVNGIE
;
A
#
# COMPACT_ATOMS: atom_id res chain seq x y z
N MET A 1 2.81 -13.92 -0.19
CA MET A 1 1.34 -13.77 -0.16
C MET A 1 0.86 -14.30 -1.50
N LYS A 2 -0.05 -15.28 -1.57
CA LYS A 2 -0.64 -15.69 -2.85
C LYS A 2 -1.95 -14.93 -3.01
N LEU A 3 -1.87 -13.68 -3.44
CA LEU A 3 -3.05 -12.91 -3.82
C LEU A 3 -3.25 -13.04 -5.32
N GLU A 4 -4.46 -13.33 -5.75
CA GLU A 4 -4.81 -13.30 -7.17
C GLU A 4 -5.00 -11.85 -7.66
N PRO A 5 -4.82 -11.55 -8.96
CA PRO A 5 -4.86 -10.18 -9.48
C PRO A 5 -6.14 -9.42 -9.11
N ARG A 6 -7.28 -10.11 -9.08
CA ARG A 6 -8.56 -9.53 -8.70
C ARG A 6 -8.58 -9.09 -7.23
N GLU A 7 -8.04 -9.91 -6.32
CA GLU A 7 -7.98 -9.58 -4.89
C GLU A 7 -7.02 -8.41 -4.64
N ILE A 8 -5.90 -8.36 -5.38
CA ILE A 8 -4.95 -7.25 -5.35
C ILE A 8 -5.65 -5.95 -5.76
N ILE A 9 -6.34 -5.97 -6.90
CA ILE A 9 -7.05 -4.80 -7.43
C ILE A 9 -8.14 -4.35 -6.48
N ASP A 10 -9.02 -5.26 -6.05
CA ASP A 10 -10.17 -4.93 -5.22
C ASP A 10 -9.72 -4.31 -3.89
N THR A 11 -8.71 -4.90 -3.24
CA THR A 11 -8.17 -4.39 -1.97
C THR A 11 -7.50 -3.02 -2.14
N CYS A 12 -6.55 -2.92 -3.07
CA CYS A 12 -5.76 -1.69 -3.21
C CYS A 12 -6.60 -0.53 -3.75
N SER A 13 -7.51 -0.80 -4.70
CA SER A 13 -8.41 0.21 -5.26
C SER A 13 -9.35 0.74 -4.19
N GLN A 14 -9.93 -0.11 -3.34
CA GLN A 14 -10.80 0.34 -2.25
C GLN A 14 -10.08 1.30 -1.31
N HIS A 15 -8.86 0.96 -0.87
CA HIS A 15 -8.08 1.83 0.00
C HIS A 15 -7.62 3.11 -0.68
N TYR A 16 -7.19 3.04 -1.95
CA TYR A 16 -6.88 4.21 -2.75
C TYR A 16 -8.07 5.17 -2.82
N PHE A 17 -9.27 4.65 -3.14
CA PHE A 17 -10.47 5.48 -3.25
C PHE A 17 -10.84 6.12 -1.92
N ASN A 18 -10.79 5.38 -0.81
CA ASN A 18 -11.09 5.92 0.51
C ASN A 18 -10.17 7.10 0.83
N TRP A 19 -8.85 6.92 0.72
CA TRP A 19 -7.89 7.99 1.01
C TRP A 19 -7.99 9.17 0.05
N LYS A 20 -8.26 8.91 -1.24
CA LYS A 20 -8.51 9.97 -2.22
C LYS A 20 -9.74 10.80 -1.84
N GLN A 21 -10.83 10.18 -1.39
CA GLN A 21 -12.02 10.92 -0.97
C GLN A 21 -11.74 11.77 0.27
N GLU A 22 -11.03 11.23 1.27
CA GLU A 22 -10.60 12.01 2.44
C GLU A 22 -9.72 13.21 2.05
N ALA A 23 -8.80 13.02 1.11
CA ALA A 23 -7.96 14.10 0.59
C ALA A 23 -8.78 15.22 -0.08
N LEU A 24 -9.78 14.85 -0.89
CA LEU A 24 -10.66 15.81 -1.58
C LEU A 24 -11.64 16.50 -0.64
N ALA A 25 -12.04 15.85 0.45
CA ALA A 25 -12.94 16.40 1.45
C ALA A 25 -12.22 17.31 2.46
N SER A 26 -10.91 17.15 2.65
CA SER A 26 -10.13 17.92 3.61
C SER A 26 -10.03 19.40 3.22
N LYS A 27 -10.39 20.28 4.16
CA LYS A 27 -10.20 21.73 4.05
C LYS A 27 -8.81 22.20 4.47
N ASP A 28 -8.07 21.34 5.17
CA ASP A 28 -6.69 21.57 5.58
C ASP A 28 -5.75 21.02 4.51
N PRO A 29 -4.94 21.87 3.83
CA PRO A 29 -4.01 21.44 2.80
C PRO A 29 -2.98 20.41 3.27
N GLU A 30 -2.51 20.48 4.51
CA GLU A 30 -1.51 19.55 5.04
C GLU A 30 -2.14 18.18 5.30
N LYS A 31 -3.37 18.13 5.83
CA LYS A 31 -4.13 16.88 5.93
C LYS A 31 -4.47 16.29 4.57
N ALA A 32 -4.89 17.13 3.63
CA ALA A 32 -5.20 16.71 2.26
C ALA A 32 -3.99 16.05 1.59
N LYS A 33 -2.80 16.66 1.75
CA LYS A 33 -1.52 16.11 1.28
C LYS A 33 -1.24 14.73 1.90
N LYS A 34 -1.34 14.60 3.22
CA LYS A 34 -1.14 13.31 3.92
C LYS A 34 -2.09 12.23 3.44
N TYR A 35 -3.38 12.54 3.26
CA TYR A 35 -4.34 11.58 2.71
C TYR A 35 -4.01 11.19 1.28
N MET A 36 -3.54 12.14 0.46
CA MET A 36 -3.12 11.84 -0.91
C MET A 36 -1.87 10.94 -0.95
N GLU A 37 -0.89 11.15 -0.07
CA GLU A 37 0.27 10.27 0.09
C GLU A 37 -0.15 8.84 0.46
N LYS A 38 -1.13 8.71 1.37
CA LYS A 38 -1.74 7.40 1.70
C LYS A 38 -2.43 6.77 0.50
N ALA A 39 -3.15 7.55 -0.32
CA ALA A 39 -3.76 7.05 -1.56
C ALA A 39 -2.69 6.54 -2.54
N PHE A 40 -1.64 7.33 -2.79
CA PHE A 40 -0.56 6.94 -3.70
C PHE A 40 0.17 5.67 -3.26
N PHE A 41 0.38 5.48 -1.96
CA PHE A 41 0.94 4.24 -1.44
C PHE A 41 0.14 3.01 -1.93
N TRP A 42 -1.18 3.03 -1.83
CA TRP A 42 -2.03 1.90 -2.26
C TRP A 42 -2.02 1.71 -3.78
N LEU A 43 -1.96 2.79 -4.55
CA LEU A 43 -1.85 2.71 -6.01
C LEU A 43 -0.52 2.08 -6.43
N GLU A 44 0.58 2.49 -5.82
CA GLU A 44 1.92 1.92 -6.05
C GLU A 44 1.98 0.45 -5.62
N LEU A 45 1.39 0.13 -4.46
CA LEU A 45 1.34 -1.24 -3.96
C LEU A 45 0.60 -2.16 -4.92
N GLN A 46 -0.54 -1.73 -5.48
CA GLN A 46 -1.28 -2.48 -6.49
C GLN A 46 -0.38 -2.83 -7.68
N ASN A 47 0.31 -1.83 -8.24
CA ASN A 47 1.18 -2.03 -9.40
C ASN A 47 2.33 -2.99 -9.07
N ASN A 48 2.97 -2.82 -7.93
CA ASN A 48 4.07 -3.69 -7.51
C ASN A 48 3.63 -5.15 -7.34
N LEU A 49 2.47 -5.38 -6.72
CA LEU A 49 1.92 -6.72 -6.54
C LEU A 49 1.50 -7.36 -7.87
N LEU A 50 0.86 -6.61 -8.77
CA LEU A 50 0.48 -7.13 -10.09
C LEU A 50 1.69 -7.44 -10.98
N MET A 51 2.72 -6.58 -10.95
CA MET A 51 3.98 -6.84 -11.66
C MET A 51 4.66 -8.10 -11.10
N LEU A 52 4.76 -8.22 -9.77
CA LEU A 52 5.38 -9.38 -9.14
C LEU A 52 4.63 -10.67 -9.48
N TRP A 53 3.30 -10.66 -9.40
CA TRP A 53 2.46 -11.78 -9.80
C TRP A 53 2.68 -12.15 -11.28
N THR A 54 2.75 -11.16 -12.17
CA THR A 54 2.97 -11.39 -13.61
C THR A 54 4.32 -12.04 -13.86
N ILE A 55 5.38 -11.55 -13.22
CA ILE A 55 6.74 -12.13 -13.33
C ILE A 55 6.75 -13.56 -12.77
N GLU A 56 6.10 -13.81 -11.64
CA GLU A 56 6.01 -15.15 -11.06
C GLU A 56 5.31 -16.14 -12.01
N LYS A 57 4.22 -15.73 -12.67
CA LYS A 57 3.46 -16.59 -13.59
C LYS A 57 4.12 -16.82 -14.95
N THR A 58 4.95 -15.87 -15.41
CA THR A 58 5.57 -15.93 -16.74
C THR A 58 7.02 -16.40 -16.73
N MET A 59 7.75 -16.12 -15.64
CA MET A 59 9.19 -16.34 -15.53
C MET A 59 9.61 -17.06 -14.22
N GLY A 60 8.68 -17.39 -13.32
CA GLY A 60 8.99 -17.93 -11.99
C GLY A 60 9.62 -19.33 -11.96
N HIS A 61 9.76 -19.99 -13.11
CA HIS A 61 10.44 -21.28 -13.25
C HIS A 61 11.98 -21.13 -13.28
N ASP A 62 12.47 -19.95 -13.68
CA ASP A 62 13.90 -19.65 -13.69
C ASP A 62 14.40 -19.44 -12.25
N PRO A 63 15.38 -20.25 -11.76
CA PRO A 63 15.92 -20.11 -10.41
C PRO A 63 16.46 -18.71 -10.08
N LEU A 64 17.06 -18.01 -11.06
CA LEU A 64 17.60 -16.66 -10.86
C LEU A 64 16.49 -15.60 -10.72
N VAL A 65 15.36 -15.84 -11.38
CA VAL A 65 14.17 -14.97 -11.26
C VAL A 65 13.46 -15.26 -9.95
N LYS A 66 13.39 -16.52 -9.53
CA LYS A 66 12.75 -16.93 -8.29
C LYS A 66 13.35 -16.24 -7.06
N GLU A 67 14.68 -16.18 -6.96
CA GLU A 67 15.35 -15.46 -5.87
C GLU A 67 14.96 -13.96 -5.86
N LYS A 68 14.91 -13.33 -7.04
CA LYS A 68 14.50 -11.92 -7.17
C LYS A 68 13.04 -11.70 -6.79
N ILE A 69 12.15 -12.64 -7.11
CA ILE A 69 10.74 -12.61 -6.69
C ILE A 69 10.64 -12.64 -5.16
N GLU A 70 11.38 -13.54 -4.51
CA GLU A 70 11.39 -13.67 -3.03
C GLU A 70 11.90 -12.38 -2.37
N LEU A 71 12.99 -11.80 -2.88
CA LEU A 71 13.51 -10.51 -2.40
C LEU A 71 12.51 -9.36 -2.60
N ALA A 72 11.86 -9.30 -3.76
CA ALA A 72 10.83 -8.29 -4.04
C ALA A 72 9.65 -8.43 -3.09
N GLN A 73 9.20 -9.66 -2.81
CA GLN A 73 8.12 -9.93 -1.85
C GLN A 73 8.49 -9.46 -0.44
N ILE A 74 9.73 -9.72 0.02
CA ILE A 74 10.22 -9.24 1.32
C ILE A 74 10.18 -7.71 1.38
N ASN A 75 10.65 -7.03 0.33
CA ASN A 75 10.69 -5.58 0.28
C ASN A 75 9.28 -4.96 0.25
N ILE A 76 8.34 -5.57 -0.47
CA ILE A 76 6.92 -5.15 -0.45
C ILE A 76 6.35 -5.32 0.96
N ASN A 77 6.59 -6.45 1.62
CA ASN A 77 6.09 -6.69 2.97
C ASN A 77 6.65 -5.67 3.98
N LYS A 78 7.93 -5.31 3.87
CA LYS A 78 8.54 -4.24 4.69
C LYS A 78 7.80 -2.91 4.50
N LYS A 79 7.56 -2.50 3.25
CA LYS A 79 6.81 -1.27 2.95
C LYS A 79 5.39 -1.28 3.54
N ILE A 80 4.71 -2.43 3.52
CA ILE A 80 3.38 -2.59 4.14
C ILE A 80 3.47 -2.41 5.66
N ILE A 81 4.47 -3.01 6.31
CA ILE A 81 4.70 -2.90 7.75
C ILE A 81 5.02 -1.45 8.13
N ASP A 82 5.88 -0.78 7.37
CA ASP A 82 6.25 0.62 7.60
C ASP A 82 5.02 1.53 7.46
N TYR A 83 4.20 1.31 6.43
CA TYR A 83 2.93 2.01 6.24
C TYR A 83 1.97 1.79 7.41
N ALA A 84 1.77 0.54 7.82
CA ALA A 84 0.88 0.21 8.94
C ALA A 84 1.35 0.86 10.25
N SER A 85 2.66 0.85 10.51
CA SER A 85 3.26 1.51 11.68
C SER A 85 2.98 3.02 11.66
N ASN A 86 3.17 3.68 10.51
CA ASN A 86 2.87 5.10 10.36
C ASN A 86 1.38 5.41 10.59
N ILE A 87 0.47 4.56 10.11
CA ILE A 87 -0.97 4.71 10.37
C ILE A 87 -1.29 4.57 11.86
N LEU A 88 -0.69 3.60 12.55
CA LEU A 88 -0.90 3.42 13.99
C LEU A 88 -0.38 4.61 14.80
N GLU A 89 0.78 5.17 14.41
CA GLU A 89 1.29 6.39 15.03
C GLU A 89 0.37 7.60 14.82
N ASP A 90 -0.17 7.77 13.61
CA ASP A 90 -1.13 8.85 13.31
C ASP A 90 -2.37 8.72 14.22
N ILE A 91 -2.95 7.53 14.32
CA ILE A 91 -4.11 7.25 15.18
C ILE A 91 -3.78 7.56 16.65
N SER A 92 -2.59 7.15 17.11
CA SER A 92 -2.15 7.38 18.49
C SER A 92 -2.01 8.87 18.79
N LYS A 93 -1.47 9.67 17.85
CA LYS A 93 -1.32 11.12 18.00
C LYS A 93 -2.67 11.85 17.96
N GLU A 94 -3.61 11.39 17.14
CA GLU A 94 -4.96 11.94 17.07
C GLU A 94 -5.77 11.70 18.36
N GLN A 95 -5.61 10.54 19.01
CA GLN A 95 -6.25 10.26 20.31
C GLN A 95 -5.71 11.14 21.44
N VAL A 96 -4.42 11.48 21.44
CA VAL A 96 -3.81 12.34 22.46
C VAL A 96 -4.25 13.80 22.32
N ASN A 97 -4.46 14.27 21.08
CA ASN A 97 -4.86 15.66 20.80
C ASN A 97 -6.38 15.90 20.87
N GLY A 98 -7.20 14.86 21.04
CA GLY A 98 -8.66 14.94 21.15
C GLY A 98 -9.20 15.00 22.59
N ILE A 99 -8.34 15.22 23.60
CA ILE A 99 -8.68 15.27 25.03
C ILE A 99 -8.74 16.72 25.57
N GLU A 100 -8.73 17.75 24.70
CA GLU A 100 -8.98 19.15 25.10
C GLU A 100 -10.44 19.57 24.94
#